data_AF-A0A327JEI9-F1
#
_entry.id   AF-A0A327JEI9-F1
#
_cell.length_a   1.000
_cell.length_b   1.000
_cell.length_c   1.000
_cell.angle_alpha   90.00
_cell.angle_beta   90.00
_cell.angle_gamma   90.00
#
_symmetry.space_group_name_H-M   'P 1'
#
loop_
_entity.id
_entity.type
_entity.pdbx_description
1 polymer ?
#
loop_
_entity_poly.entity_id
_entity_poly.type
_entity_poly.pdbx_seq_one_letter_code
_entity_poly.pdbx_strand_id
1 'polypeptide(L)'
;RTKKEWTFLFVGPDGTNGDEDFKALLEEDNVIWTGPAAPSEVPAYMNVVDIGIMPYKPSPYNNAVFPLKLFEFLAAGKPVAGMN
;
A
#
# COMPACT_ATOMS: atom_id res chain seq x y z
N ARG A 1 1.82 2.08 -15.28
CA ARG A 1 1.36 1.57 -16.60
C ARG A 1 2.38 0.70 -17.36
N THR A 2 3.69 0.76 -17.08
CA THR A 2 4.74 0.02 -17.84
C THR A 2 5.13 -1.35 -17.26
N LYS A 3 4.55 -1.77 -16.13
CA LYS A 3 4.86 -3.02 -15.41
C LYS A 3 3.60 -3.85 -15.15
N LYS A 4 3.01 -4.36 -16.23
CA LYS A 4 1.75 -5.13 -16.18
C LYS A 4 1.93 -6.52 -15.56
N GLU A 5 3.16 -6.99 -15.44
CA GLU A 5 3.51 -8.27 -14.82
C GLU A 5 3.48 -8.25 -13.29
N TRP A 6 3.41 -7.06 -12.66
CA TRP A 6 3.33 -6.91 -11.22
C TRP A 6 1.90 -6.74 -10.76
N THR A 7 1.55 -7.34 -9.63
CA THR A 7 0.28 -7.09 -8.95
C THR A 7 0.48 -6.04 -7.86
N PHE A 8 -0.35 -4.99 -7.89
CA PHE A 8 -0.41 -4.01 -6.81
C PHE A 8 -1.58 -4.35 -5.88
N LEU A 9 -1.24 -4.79 -4.67
CA LEU A 9 -2.22 -5.15 -3.64
C LEU A 9 -2.43 -4.00 -2.67
N PHE A 10 -3.65 -3.46 -2.64
CA PHE A 10 -4.09 -2.42 -1.71
C PHE A 10 -4.98 -3.04 -0.62
N VAL A 11 -4.55 -2.87 0.64
CA VAL A 11 -5.24 -3.40 1.82
C VAL A 11 -5.58 -2.26 2.77
N GLY A 12 -6.87 -2.06 3.03
CA GLY A 12 -7.37 -0.99 3.88
C GLY A 12 -8.54 -0.22 3.28
N PRO A 13 -9.19 0.62 4.10
CA PRO A 13 -10.30 1.46 3.66
C PRO A 13 -9.87 2.50 2.61
N ASP A 14 -10.82 3.01 1.83
CA ASP A 14 -10.59 4.18 0.98
C ASP A 14 -10.46 5.44 1.85
N GLY A 15 -9.24 5.98 1.91
CA GLY A 15 -8.93 7.26 2.55
C GLY A 15 -8.80 8.43 1.58
N THR A 16 -9.10 8.23 0.30
CA THR A 16 -8.94 9.23 -0.77
C THR A 16 -10.15 10.15 -0.91
N ASN A 17 -11.24 9.84 -0.21
CA ASN A 17 -12.49 10.59 -0.23
C ASN A 17 -13.12 10.67 -1.64
N GLY A 18 -13.08 9.54 -2.37
CA GLY A 18 -13.68 9.42 -3.69
C GLY A 18 -12.87 10.04 -4.83
N ASP A 19 -11.54 10.13 -4.67
CA ASP A 19 -10.62 10.63 -5.69
C ASP A 19 -10.74 9.84 -7.01
N GLU A 20 -10.85 10.56 -8.14
CA GLU A 20 -11.07 9.95 -9.45
C GLU A 20 -9.83 9.21 -9.97
N ASP A 21 -8.61 9.66 -9.64
CA ASP A 21 -7.39 8.96 -10.03
C ASP A 21 -7.29 7.62 -9.28
N PHE A 22 -7.71 7.59 -8.01
CA PHE A 22 -7.79 6.34 -7.26
C PHE A 22 -8.82 5.38 -7.87
N LYS A 23 -10.02 5.86 -8.23
CA LYS A 23 -11.03 5.01 -8.90
C LYS A 23 -10.50 4.45 -10.22
N ALA A 24 -9.90 5.29 -11.06
CA ALA A 24 -9.31 4.85 -12.32
C ALA A 24 -8.16 3.84 -12.12
N LEU A 25 -7.36 3.99 -11.05
CA LEU A 25 -6.32 3.01 -10.70
C LEU A 25 -6.92 1.63 -10.37
N LEU A 26 -8.06 1.60 -9.68
CA LEU A 26 -8.74 0.34 -9.32
C LEU A 26 -9.32 -0.42 -10.51
N GLU A 27 -9.47 0.23 -11.67
CA GLU A 27 -9.92 -0.40 -12.92
C GLU A 27 -8.79 -1.09 -13.69
N GLU A 28 -7.52 -0.94 -13.28
CA GLU A 28 -6.39 -1.57 -13.96
C GLU A 28 -6.30 -3.07 -13.60
N ASP A 29 -6.13 -3.94 -14.60
CA ASP A 29 -6.17 -5.42 -14.46
C ASP A 29 -5.19 -6.00 -13.43
N ASN A 30 -4.13 -5.27 -13.11
CA ASN A 30 -3.06 -5.69 -12.21
C ASN A 30 -3.14 -5.01 -10.83
N VAL A 31 -4.27 -4.38 -10.51
CA VAL A 31 -4.56 -3.76 -9.22
C VAL A 31 -5.62 -4.57 -8.49
N ILE A 32 -5.35 -4.93 -7.24
CA ILE A 32 -6.30 -5.62 -6.37
C ILE A 32 -6.50 -4.75 -5.14
N TRP A 33 -7.74 -4.31 -4.92
CA TRP A 33 -8.13 -3.64 -3.69
C TRP A 33 -9.08 -4.51 -2.88
N THR A 34 -8.69 -4.80 -1.64
CA THR A 34 -9.42 -5.69 -0.74
C THR A 34 -10.45 -4.97 0.12
N GLY A 35 -10.40 -3.63 0.16
CA GLY A 35 -11.15 -2.84 1.12
C GLY A 35 -10.58 -2.93 2.53
N PRO A 36 -11.37 -2.55 3.56
CA PRO A 36 -10.97 -2.68 4.96
C PRO A 36 -10.65 -4.13 5.31
N ALA A 37 -9.52 -4.36 6.00
CA ALA A 37 -9.13 -5.67 6.51
C ALA A 37 -9.17 -5.68 8.04
N ALA A 38 -9.68 -6.76 8.61
CA ALA A 38 -9.59 -7.01 10.04
C ALA A 38 -8.13 -7.29 10.44
N PRO A 39 -7.72 -6.96 11.68
CA PRO A 39 -6.35 -7.22 12.15
C PRO A 39 -5.90 -8.68 11.99
N SER A 40 -6.82 -9.63 12.13
CA SER A 40 -6.55 -11.06 11.94
C SER A 40 -6.24 -11.47 10.50
N GLU A 41 -6.62 -10.66 9.51
CA GLU A 41 -6.39 -10.93 8.08
C GLU A 41 -5.04 -10.39 7.61
N VAL A 42 -4.48 -9.39 8.31
CA VAL A 42 -3.21 -8.73 7.96
C VAL A 42 -2.05 -9.72 7.77
N PRO A 43 -1.85 -10.75 8.61
CA PRO A 43 -0.78 -11.72 8.39
C PRO A 43 -0.88 -12.46 7.04
N ALA A 44 -2.09 -12.75 6.56
CA ALA A 44 -2.28 -13.41 5.28
C ALA A 44 -1.83 -12.52 4.11
N TYR A 45 -2.16 -11.23 4.16
CA TYR A 45 -1.69 -10.26 3.18
C TYR A 45 -0.17 -10.06 3.24
N MET A 46 0.40 -9.95 4.44
CA MET A 46 1.86 -9.86 4.58
C MET A 46 2.57 -11.06 3.98
N ASN A 47 2.02 -12.27 4.12
CA ASN A 47 2.64 -13.48 3.56
C ASN A 47 2.76 -13.44 2.04
N VAL A 48 1.79 -12.88 1.33
CA VAL A 48 1.78 -12.82 -0.15
C VAL A 48 2.44 -11.57 -0.73
N VAL A 49 2.75 -10.57 0.10
CA VAL A 49 3.47 -9.37 -0.34
C VAL A 49 4.95 -9.69 -0.52
N ASP A 50 5.48 -9.41 -1.71
CA ASP A 50 6.92 -9.53 -2.02
C ASP A 50 7.70 -8.31 -1.51
N ILE A 51 7.16 -7.10 -1.73
CA ILE A 51 7.78 -5.82 -1.38
C ILE A 51 6.72 -4.90 -0.77
N GLY A 52 6.98 -4.36 0.42
CA GLY A 52 6.14 -3.31 1.01
C GLY A 52 6.44 -1.95 0.38
N ILE A 53 5.42 -1.18 0.01
CA ILE A 53 5.59 0.14 -0.60
C ILE A 53 4.93 1.21 0.26
N MET A 54 5.66 2.31 0.52
CA MET A 54 5.15 3.50 1.17
C MET A 54 5.51 4.75 0.34
N PRO A 55 4.69 5.10 -0.67
CA PRO A 55 5.01 6.15 -1.62
C PRO A 55 4.44 7.50 -1.15
N TYR A 56 4.86 7.98 0.02
CA TYR A 56 4.37 9.25 0.55
C TYR A 56 4.75 10.42 -0.36
N LYS A 57 3.78 11.30 -0.60
CA LYS A 57 4.06 12.62 -1.19
C LYS A 57 4.75 13.48 -0.13
N PRO A 58 5.81 14.23 -0.47
CA PRO A 58 6.42 15.17 0.45
C PRO A 58 5.38 16.18 0.96
N SER A 59 5.22 16.26 2.27
CA SER A 59 4.35 17.25 2.92
C SER A 59 4.82 17.50 4.36
N PRO A 60 4.54 18.68 4.95
CA PRO A 60 4.87 18.93 6.36
C PRO A 60 4.28 17.89 7.31
N TYR A 61 3.08 17.39 7.01
CA TYR A 61 2.45 16.31 7.76
C TYR A 61 3.24 15.01 7.66
N ASN A 62 3.54 14.54 6.44
CA ASN A 62 4.28 13.29 6.24
C ASN A 62 5.72 13.35 6.79
N ASN A 63 6.34 14.54 6.82
CA ASN A 63 7.65 14.75 7.43
C ASN A 63 7.63 14.72 8.96
N ALA A 64 6.46 14.94 9.57
CA ALA A 64 6.28 14.98 11.02
C ALA A 64 5.80 13.65 11.62
N VAL A 65 5.42 12.67 10.79
CA VAL A 65 4.93 11.36 11.25
C VAL A 65 6.03 10.30 11.20
N PHE A 66 6.01 9.38 12.16
CA PHE A 66 6.83 8.19 12.11
C PHE A 66 6.23 7.18 11.10
N PRO A 67 7.00 6.64 10.15
CA PRO A 67 6.49 5.77 9.09
C PRO A 67 6.25 4.34 9.60
N LEU A 68 5.36 4.17 10.59
CA LEU A 68 5.12 2.91 11.30
C LEU A 68 4.90 1.73 10.36
N LYS A 69 4.10 1.93 9.31
CA LYS A 69 3.76 0.88 8.34
C LYS A 69 5.00 0.34 7.59
N LEU A 70 6.05 1.13 7.41
CA LEU A 70 7.31 0.69 6.81
C LEU A 70 8.02 -0.29 7.74
N PHE A 71 8.07 0.03 9.03
CA PHE A 71 8.64 -0.84 10.04
C PHE A 71 7.84 -2.13 10.26
N GLU A 72 6.52 -2.09 10.08
CA GLU A 72 5.69 -3.30 10.09
C GLU A 72 6.07 -4.27 8.97
N PHE A 73 6.31 -3.78 7.75
CA PHE A 73 6.81 -4.61 6.65
C PHE A 73 8.19 -5.21 6.97
N LEU A 74 9.11 -4.40 7.49
CA LEU A 74 10.44 -4.88 7.89
C LEU A 74 10.37 -5.93 9.00
N ALA A 75 9.50 -5.73 10.00
CA ALA A 75 9.27 -6.68 11.08
C ALA A 75 8.67 -8.00 10.57
N ALA A 76 7.85 -7.95 9.50
CA ALA A 76 7.36 -9.11 8.78
C ALA A 76 8.39 -9.74 7.82
N GLY A 77 9.65 -9.26 7.84
CA GLY A 77 10.73 -9.75 6.99
C GLY A 77 10.60 -9.36 5.52
N LYS A 78 9.80 -8.32 5.20
CA LYS A 78 9.57 -7.87 3.84
C LYS A 78 10.51 -6.73 3.49
N PRO A 79 11.21 -6.78 2.34
CA PRO A 79 11.91 -5.61 1.82
C PRO A 79 10.92 -4.47 1.57
N VAL A 80 11.39 -3.24 1.72
CA VAL A 80 10.54 -2.04 1.60
C VAL A 80 11.11 -1.05 0.60
N ALA A 81 10.21 -0.43 -0.16
CA ALA A 81 10.49 0.73 -1.00
C ALA A 81 9.70 1.94 -0.47
N GLY A 82 10.41 3.01 -0.12
CA GLY A 82 9.84 4.28 0.32
C GLY A 82 10.33 5.43 -0.54
N MET A 83 9.68 6.58 -0.43
CA MET A 83 10.14 7.84 -1.00
C MET A 83 10.43 8.82 0.15
N ASN A 84 11.48 9.64 0.00
CA ASN A 84 11.77 10.79 0.86
C ASN A 84 11.17 12.07 0.26
#